data_AF-A0A966USN1-F1
#
_entry.id   AF-A0A966USN1-F1
#
_cell.length_a   1.000
_cell.length_b   1.000
_cell.length_c   1.000
_cell.angle_alpha   90.00
_cell.angle_beta   90.00
_cell.angle_gamma   90.00
#
_symmetry.space_group_name_H-M   'P 1'
#
loop_
_entity.id
_entity.type
_entity.pdbx_description
1 polymer ?
#
loop_
_entity_poly.entity_id
_entity_poly.type
_entity_poly.pdbx_seq_one_letter_code
_entity_poly.pdbx_strand_id
1 'polypeptide(L)'
;QFYRRDKQGFMPEMVEKMFADRKIYKKEMLNAEKAYEEESNKEGGGDKAKKAEIKNRIARYKNLQLSKKVSLNSLYGALGSKYFRFFDIRRDLVDKTINADGDDVDATRIISFLDKICENKIQPVIDNACRDLAEYTNVFQQKIVMKREVLADKAIWTAKKRYILNVHNSEGVQYANPKKKVMGLEMVKSSTPSACREKLREAIDVIFDENETAIQSFIQVFRGEFETLPLADIAFPRGLNGYQKSLI
;
A
#
# COMPACT_ATOMS: atom_id res chain seq x y z
N GLN A 1 19.55 -3.35 -27.63
CA GLN A 1 20.87 -3.88 -27.20
C GLN A 1 20.65 -4.99 -26.19
N PHE A 2 21.41 -6.07 -26.27
CA PHE A 2 21.29 -7.24 -25.41
C PHE A 2 22.26 -7.20 -24.21
N TYR A 3 21.98 -8.01 -23.19
CA TYR A 3 22.81 -8.13 -21.99
C TYR A 3 23.48 -9.51 -21.93
N ARG A 4 24.66 -9.58 -21.31
CA ARG A 4 25.37 -10.85 -21.06
C ARG A 4 24.59 -11.74 -20.08
N ARG A 5 24.66 -13.05 -20.30
CA ARG A 5 24.04 -14.10 -19.45
C ARG A 5 25.04 -15.11 -18.88
N ASP A 6 26.31 -14.97 -19.21
CA ASP A 6 27.39 -15.87 -18.75
C ASP A 6 27.90 -15.52 -17.34
N LYS A 7 27.75 -14.25 -16.92
CA LYS A 7 28.10 -13.78 -15.59
C LYS A 7 27.16 -12.70 -15.08
N GLN A 8 26.89 -12.72 -13.78
CA GLN A 8 26.13 -11.67 -13.10
C GLN A 8 26.94 -10.36 -13.09
N GLY A 9 26.27 -9.23 -13.33
CA GLY A 9 26.88 -7.91 -13.21
C GLY A 9 26.86 -7.40 -11.77
N PHE A 10 27.83 -6.53 -11.43
CA PHE A 10 27.96 -5.88 -10.12
C PHE A 10 26.65 -5.24 -9.62
N MET A 11 25.94 -4.49 -10.47
CA MET A 11 24.70 -3.82 -10.08
C MET A 11 23.57 -4.82 -9.75
N PRO A 12 23.25 -5.83 -10.59
CA PRO A 12 22.37 -6.93 -10.22
C PRO A 12 22.76 -7.65 -8.91
N GLU A 13 24.05 -7.92 -8.68
CA GLU A 13 24.53 -8.61 -7.47
C GLU A 13 24.28 -7.76 -6.20
N MET A 14 24.59 -6.47 -6.25
CA MET A 14 24.32 -5.52 -5.16
C MET A 14 22.82 -5.39 -4.87
N VAL A 15 21.99 -5.29 -5.93
CA VAL A 15 20.53 -5.24 -5.83
C VAL A 15 19.97 -6.51 -5.19
N GLU A 16 20.49 -7.68 -5.58
CA GLU A 16 20.07 -8.97 -5.02
C GLU A 16 20.36 -9.09 -3.53
N LYS A 17 21.57 -8.71 -3.10
CA LYS A 17 21.94 -8.65 -1.66
C LYS A 17 21.00 -7.70 -0.88
N MET A 18 20.78 -6.48 -1.39
CA MET A 18 19.86 -5.52 -0.76
C MET A 18 18.39 -6.00 -0.74
N PHE A 19 17.96 -6.78 -1.73
CA PHE A 19 16.63 -7.36 -1.79
C PHE A 19 16.49 -8.54 -0.82
N ALA A 20 17.52 -9.37 -0.65
CA ALA A 20 17.56 -10.45 0.33
C ALA A 20 17.41 -9.90 1.76
N ASP A 21 18.19 -8.88 2.13
CA ASP A 21 18.03 -8.13 3.39
C ASP A 21 16.59 -7.66 3.59
N ARG A 22 16.03 -6.99 2.57
CA ARG A 22 14.67 -6.45 2.62
C ARG A 22 13.63 -7.56 2.82
N LYS A 23 13.82 -8.73 2.20
CA LYS A 23 12.94 -9.90 2.35
C LYS A 23 12.96 -10.44 3.78
N ILE A 24 14.12 -10.48 4.43
CA ILE A 24 14.26 -10.86 5.85
C ILE A 24 13.47 -9.88 6.73
N TYR A 25 13.75 -8.58 6.65
CA TYR A 25 13.03 -7.58 7.46
C TYR A 25 11.52 -7.55 7.18
N LYS A 26 11.09 -7.82 5.94
CA LYS A 26 9.66 -7.94 5.62
C LYS A 26 9.02 -9.17 6.29
N LYS A 27 9.71 -10.31 6.32
CA LYS A 27 9.22 -11.53 6.99
C LYS A 27 9.07 -11.30 8.50
N GLU A 28 10.09 -10.70 9.13
CA GLU A 28 10.06 -10.39 10.57
C GLU A 28 8.97 -9.35 10.92
N MET A 29 8.71 -8.38 10.04
CA MET A 29 7.60 -7.44 10.19
C MET A 29 6.24 -8.15 10.17
N LEU A 30 5.98 -9.00 9.16
CA LEU A 30 4.72 -9.73 9.03
C LEU A 30 4.49 -10.72 10.18
N ASN A 31 5.55 -11.39 10.64
CA ASN A 31 5.49 -12.27 11.82
C ASN A 31 5.11 -11.47 13.10
N ALA A 32 5.69 -10.29 13.27
CA ALA A 32 5.36 -9.42 14.41
C ALA A 32 3.95 -8.84 14.33
N GLU A 33 3.45 -8.53 13.12
CA GLU A 33 2.05 -8.11 12.90
C GLU A 33 1.08 -9.26 13.24
N LYS A 34 1.34 -10.51 12.82
CA LYS A 34 0.53 -11.66 13.21
C LYS A 34 0.49 -11.88 14.72
N ALA A 35 1.65 -11.84 15.39
CA ALA A 35 1.74 -11.96 16.84
C ALA A 35 0.97 -10.83 17.58
N TYR A 36 0.88 -9.63 16.99
CA TYR A 36 0.09 -8.53 17.55
C TYR A 36 -1.42 -8.79 17.48
N GLU A 37 -1.92 -9.31 16.35
CA GLU A 37 -3.33 -9.69 16.18
C GLU A 37 -3.68 -10.89 17.09
N GLU A 38 -2.80 -11.90 17.18
CA GLU A 38 -2.96 -13.04 18.09
C GLU A 38 -3.03 -12.62 19.58
N GLU A 39 -2.18 -11.69 20.04
CA GLU A 39 -2.28 -11.11 21.38
C GLU A 39 -3.49 -10.18 21.56
N SER A 40 -4.08 -9.68 20.46
CA SER A 40 -5.29 -8.85 20.50
C SER A 40 -6.57 -9.68 20.63
N ASN A 41 -6.56 -10.92 20.13
CA ASN A 41 -7.70 -11.84 20.16
C ASN A 41 -7.80 -12.70 21.44
N LYS A 42 -6.88 -12.58 22.40
CA LYS A 42 -6.93 -13.30 23.68
C LYS A 42 -7.92 -12.66 24.65
N GLU A 43 -8.83 -13.46 25.21
CA GLU A 43 -9.72 -13.05 26.30
C GLU A 43 -8.93 -12.49 27.49
N GLY A 44 -9.41 -11.40 28.09
CA GLY A 44 -8.70 -10.65 29.13
C GLY A 44 -7.81 -9.51 28.64
N GLY A 45 -7.75 -9.25 27.32
CA GLY A 45 -7.16 -8.01 26.77
C GLY A 45 -5.64 -8.01 26.59
N GLY A 46 -4.96 -9.10 26.96
CA GLY A 46 -3.53 -9.33 26.75
C GLY A 46 -2.60 -8.42 27.57
N ASP A 47 -1.32 -8.77 27.62
CA ASP A 47 -0.32 -8.00 28.36
C ASP A 47 0.02 -6.69 27.61
N LYS A 48 -0.35 -5.56 28.23
CA LYS A 48 -0.14 -4.20 27.69
C LYS A 48 1.35 -3.89 27.45
N ALA A 49 2.25 -4.44 28.24
CA ALA A 49 3.70 -4.27 28.05
C ALA A 49 4.19 -5.02 26.80
N LYS A 50 3.76 -6.28 26.62
CA LYS A 50 4.08 -7.08 25.42
C LYS A 50 3.51 -6.46 24.15
N LYS A 51 2.27 -5.96 24.18
CA LYS A 51 1.68 -5.23 23.03
C LYS A 51 2.49 -3.98 22.64
N ALA A 52 3.03 -3.25 23.62
CA ALA A 52 3.92 -2.11 23.36
C ALA A 52 5.28 -2.55 22.76
N GLU A 53 5.88 -3.63 23.26
CA GLU A 53 7.12 -4.18 22.71
C GLU A 53 6.95 -4.66 21.27
N ILE A 54 5.89 -5.42 20.98
CA ILE A 54 5.56 -5.91 19.63
C ILE A 54 5.34 -4.73 18.69
N LYS A 55 4.61 -3.69 19.11
CA LYS A 55 4.41 -2.45 18.33
C LYS A 55 5.73 -1.74 18.01
N ASN A 56 6.67 -1.69 18.95
CA ASN A 56 8.02 -1.14 18.73
C ASN A 56 8.83 -2.00 17.73
N ARG A 57 8.71 -3.33 17.79
CA ARG A 57 9.35 -4.25 16.84
C ARG A 57 8.77 -4.10 15.43
N ILE A 58 7.45 -4.00 15.29
CA ILE A 58 6.77 -3.70 14.01
C ILE A 58 7.30 -2.39 13.44
N ALA A 59 7.35 -1.31 14.24
CA ALA A 59 7.85 -0.01 13.79
C ALA A 59 9.32 -0.08 13.32
N ARG A 60 10.19 -0.78 14.06
CA ARG A 60 11.60 -1.00 13.70
C ARG A 60 11.74 -1.72 12.36
N TYR A 61 11.08 -2.87 12.18
CA TYR A 61 11.19 -3.66 10.95
C TYR A 61 10.54 -2.95 9.76
N LYS A 62 9.42 -2.26 9.97
CA LYS A 62 8.78 -1.41 8.96
C LYS A 62 9.73 -0.32 8.45
N ASN A 63 10.42 0.38 9.35
CA ASN A 63 11.38 1.43 8.97
C ASN A 63 12.57 0.86 8.19
N LEU A 64 13.13 -0.28 8.61
CA LEU A 64 14.24 -0.95 7.92
C LEU A 64 13.84 -1.47 6.53
N GLN A 65 12.67 -2.13 6.43
CA GLN A 65 12.10 -2.63 5.19
C GLN A 65 11.80 -1.48 4.21
N LEU A 66 11.25 -0.37 4.72
CA LEU A 66 10.88 0.80 3.91
C LEU A 66 12.13 1.54 3.43
N SER A 67 13.12 1.75 4.29
CA SER A 67 14.42 2.33 3.91
C SER A 67 15.06 1.55 2.77
N LYS A 68 15.20 0.22 2.91
CA LYS A 68 15.73 -0.66 1.84
C LYS A 68 14.85 -0.62 0.57
N LYS A 69 13.51 -0.53 0.69
CA LYS A 69 12.60 -0.36 -0.46
C LYS A 69 12.86 0.96 -1.20
N VAL A 70 12.98 2.06 -0.46
CA VAL A 70 13.24 3.39 -1.02
C VAL A 70 14.59 3.38 -1.72
N SER A 71 15.67 2.90 -1.09
CA SER A 71 16.99 2.81 -1.73
C SER A 71 16.98 2.00 -3.02
N LEU A 72 16.28 0.85 -3.06
CA LEU A 72 16.14 0.02 -4.27
C LEU A 72 15.38 0.75 -5.39
N ASN A 73 14.25 1.40 -5.06
CA ASN A 73 13.47 2.17 -6.04
C ASN A 73 14.24 3.41 -6.52
N SER A 74 14.95 4.09 -5.62
CA SER A 74 15.80 5.24 -5.92
C SER A 74 16.99 4.84 -6.79
N LEU A 75 17.53 3.63 -6.68
CA LEU A 75 18.59 3.15 -7.58
C LEU A 75 18.11 3.03 -9.03
N TYR A 76 16.88 2.57 -9.25
CA TYR A 76 16.27 2.56 -10.59
C TYR A 76 16.12 3.99 -11.14
N GLY A 77 15.65 4.94 -10.34
CA GLY A 77 15.59 6.35 -10.73
C GLY A 77 16.97 7.01 -10.92
N ALA A 78 17.98 6.61 -10.14
CA ALA A 78 19.35 7.12 -10.25
C ALA A 78 20.03 6.66 -11.54
N LEU A 79 19.78 5.43 -12.01
CA LEU A 79 20.20 4.98 -13.34
C LEU A 79 19.65 5.88 -14.46
N GLY A 80 18.48 6.49 -14.26
CA GLY A 80 17.89 7.50 -15.17
C GLY A 80 18.33 8.95 -14.92
N SER A 81 19.30 9.22 -14.03
CA SER A 81 19.77 10.59 -13.71
C SER A 81 21.14 10.89 -14.30
N LYS A 82 21.26 11.99 -15.06
CA LYS A 82 22.51 12.45 -15.72
C LYS A 82 23.71 12.60 -14.77
N TYR A 83 23.46 12.77 -13.48
CA TYR A 83 24.48 12.96 -12.44
C TYR A 83 24.98 11.65 -11.82
N PHE A 84 24.41 10.50 -12.19
CA PHE A 84 24.82 9.20 -11.66
C PHE A 84 25.94 8.58 -12.49
N ARG A 85 26.94 7.97 -11.82
CA ARG A 85 28.13 7.38 -12.48
C ARG A 85 27.79 6.27 -13.48
N PHE A 86 26.65 5.60 -13.33
CA PHE A 86 26.15 4.56 -14.23
C PHE A 86 24.87 5.00 -14.97
N PHE A 87 24.75 6.30 -15.26
CA PHE A 87 23.61 6.87 -15.99
C PHE A 87 23.38 6.19 -17.35
N ASP A 88 22.14 5.82 -17.60
CA ASP A 88 21.69 5.14 -18.81
C ASP A 88 20.23 5.49 -19.11
N ILE A 89 19.98 6.15 -20.25
CA ILE A 89 18.67 6.69 -20.66
C ILE A 89 17.69 5.57 -21.07
N ARG A 90 18.16 4.33 -21.23
CA ARG A 90 17.46 3.27 -21.96
C ARG A 90 16.50 2.43 -21.09
N ARG A 91 15.46 3.03 -20.48
CA ARG A 91 14.27 2.32 -19.95
C ARG A 91 13.09 3.26 -19.62
N ASP A 92 11.93 2.97 -20.18
CA ASP A 92 10.60 3.27 -19.60
C ASP A 92 9.55 2.28 -20.16
N LEU A 93 8.30 2.33 -19.65
CA LEU A 93 7.06 1.58 -20.00
C LEU A 93 6.73 0.31 -19.17
N VAL A 94 5.66 0.37 -18.34
CA VAL A 94 4.55 -0.61 -18.24
C VAL A 94 3.28 0.06 -17.64
N ASP A 95 2.10 -0.16 -18.24
CA ASP A 95 0.73 0.00 -17.69
C ASP A 95 -0.24 -0.81 -18.62
N LYS A 96 -1.40 -1.39 -18.27
CA LYS A 96 -2.23 -1.55 -17.05
C LYS A 96 -3.10 -2.84 -17.20
N THR A 97 -3.95 -3.24 -16.24
CA THR A 97 -4.89 -4.38 -16.42
C THR A 97 -6.18 -4.38 -15.55
N ILE A 98 -7.30 -4.86 -16.15
CA ILE A 98 -8.59 -5.46 -15.68
C ILE A 98 -9.55 -4.71 -14.71
N ASN A 99 -10.87 -4.86 -14.98
CA ASN A 99 -12.04 -4.71 -14.07
C ASN A 99 -12.95 -5.95 -14.21
N ALA A 100 -13.66 -6.38 -13.15
CA ALA A 100 -14.96 -7.11 -13.16
C ALA A 100 -15.53 -7.27 -11.73
N ASP A 101 -16.86 -7.22 -11.58
CA ASP A 101 -17.59 -7.22 -10.30
C ASP A 101 -18.42 -8.51 -10.06
N GLY A 102 -18.89 -8.76 -8.83
CA GLY A 102 -19.84 -9.84 -8.49
C GLY A 102 -19.99 -10.11 -6.97
N ASP A 103 -21.23 -10.33 -6.51
CA ASP A 103 -21.66 -10.08 -5.11
C ASP A 103 -21.53 -11.20 -4.05
N ASP A 104 -21.48 -10.68 -2.81
CA ASP A 104 -21.71 -11.19 -1.45
C ASP A 104 -22.08 -12.67 -1.15
N VAL A 105 -21.23 -13.31 -0.36
CA VAL A 105 -21.58 -14.35 0.64
C VAL A 105 -20.57 -14.25 1.82
N ASP A 106 -20.99 -14.67 3.03
CA ASP A 106 -20.20 -14.79 4.28
C ASP A 106 -18.67 -14.54 4.17
N ALA A 107 -18.29 -13.30 4.48
CA ALA A 107 -17.00 -12.72 4.12
C ALA A 107 -15.80 -13.57 4.57
N THR A 108 -15.76 -14.05 5.81
CA THR A 108 -14.61 -14.80 6.34
C THR A 108 -14.37 -16.10 5.57
N ARG A 109 -15.47 -16.79 5.21
CA ARG A 109 -15.41 -18.04 4.44
C ARG A 109 -15.02 -17.75 2.99
N ILE A 110 -15.61 -16.73 2.36
CA ILE A 110 -15.21 -16.26 1.03
C ILE A 110 -13.73 -15.87 0.99
N ILE A 111 -13.22 -15.10 1.94
CA ILE A 111 -11.82 -14.66 1.97
C ILE A 111 -10.87 -15.87 2.02
N SER A 112 -11.17 -16.87 2.85
CA SER A 112 -10.37 -18.11 2.91
C SER A 112 -10.43 -18.96 1.63
N PHE A 113 -11.53 -18.86 0.88
CA PHE A 113 -11.75 -19.55 -0.38
C PHE A 113 -11.08 -18.83 -1.55
N LEU A 114 -11.19 -17.49 -1.60
CA LEU A 114 -10.49 -16.63 -2.56
C LEU A 114 -8.98 -16.74 -2.40
N ASP A 115 -8.45 -16.79 -1.17
CA ASP A 115 -7.01 -17.00 -0.94
C ASP A 115 -6.56 -18.34 -1.55
N LYS A 116 -7.31 -19.41 -1.32
CA LYS A 116 -7.06 -20.73 -1.94
C LYS A 116 -7.19 -20.71 -3.47
N ILE A 117 -8.11 -19.96 -4.06
CA ILE A 117 -8.20 -19.80 -5.52
C ILE A 117 -6.98 -19.02 -6.06
N CYS A 118 -6.63 -17.92 -5.39
CA CYS A 118 -5.46 -17.13 -5.73
C CYS A 118 -4.20 -17.99 -5.73
N GLU A 119 -3.96 -18.79 -4.69
CA GLU A 119 -2.77 -19.65 -4.58
C GLU A 119 -2.80 -20.88 -5.51
N ASN A 120 -3.94 -21.58 -5.65
CA ASN A 120 -3.98 -22.87 -6.36
C ASN A 120 -4.35 -22.77 -7.85
N LYS A 121 -4.94 -21.66 -8.31
CA LYS A 121 -5.42 -21.50 -9.70
C LYS A 121 -4.84 -20.28 -10.39
N ILE A 122 -4.86 -19.12 -9.74
CA ILE A 122 -4.39 -17.87 -10.37
C ILE A 122 -2.86 -17.78 -10.36
N GLN A 123 -2.22 -18.10 -9.23
CA GLN A 123 -0.76 -18.03 -9.07
C GLN A 123 -0.02 -18.92 -10.10
N PRO A 124 -0.40 -20.19 -10.37
CA PRO A 124 0.26 -20.99 -11.41
C PRO A 124 0.13 -20.40 -12.82
N VAL A 125 -1.00 -19.78 -13.16
CA VAL A 125 -1.20 -19.12 -14.47
C VAL A 125 -0.31 -17.88 -14.59
N ILE A 126 -0.21 -17.09 -13.53
CA ILE A 126 0.70 -15.93 -13.48
C ILE A 126 2.17 -16.37 -13.53
N ASP A 127 2.54 -17.42 -12.80
CA ASP A 127 3.90 -17.97 -12.78
C ASP A 127 4.28 -18.58 -14.14
N ASN A 128 3.33 -19.19 -14.87
CA ASN A 128 3.51 -19.63 -16.25
C ASN A 128 3.74 -18.43 -17.18
N ALA A 129 2.80 -17.47 -17.22
CA ALA A 129 2.93 -16.29 -18.08
C ALA A 129 4.22 -15.48 -17.80
N CYS A 130 4.66 -15.44 -16.54
CA CYS A 130 5.95 -14.87 -16.17
C CYS A 130 7.11 -15.71 -16.73
N ARG A 131 7.09 -17.04 -16.62
CA ARG A 131 8.11 -17.93 -17.21
C ARG A 131 8.17 -17.80 -18.74
N ASP A 132 7.03 -17.83 -19.42
CA ASP A 132 6.93 -17.68 -20.87
C ASP A 132 7.55 -16.33 -21.31
N LEU A 133 7.26 -15.25 -20.57
CA LEU A 133 7.89 -13.94 -20.78
C LEU A 133 9.41 -13.96 -20.53
N ALA A 134 9.90 -14.71 -19.54
CA ALA A 134 11.32 -14.83 -19.24
C ALA A 134 12.09 -15.62 -20.31
N GLU A 135 11.46 -16.65 -20.90
CA GLU A 135 11.97 -17.38 -22.05
C GLU A 135 11.98 -16.50 -23.31
N TYR A 136 10.85 -15.85 -23.62
CA TYR A 136 10.71 -14.94 -24.75
C TYR A 136 11.71 -13.76 -24.72
N THR A 137 11.89 -13.14 -23.55
CA THR A 137 12.87 -12.05 -23.36
C THR A 137 14.30 -12.54 -23.07
N ASN A 138 14.49 -13.86 -22.99
CA ASN A 138 15.78 -14.55 -22.80
C ASN A 138 16.61 -13.99 -21.62
N VAL A 139 15.98 -13.79 -20.46
CA VAL A 139 16.63 -13.16 -19.29
C VAL A 139 17.70 -14.04 -18.65
N PHE A 140 18.65 -13.45 -17.92
CA PHE A 140 19.66 -14.19 -17.16
C PHE A 140 19.04 -15.13 -16.11
N GLN A 141 18.05 -14.63 -15.37
CA GLN A 141 17.29 -15.41 -14.39
C GLN A 141 15.90 -14.80 -14.25
N GLN A 142 14.88 -15.63 -14.09
CA GLN A 142 13.53 -15.12 -13.75
C GLN A 142 13.53 -14.54 -12.32
N LYS A 143 13.07 -13.29 -12.20
CA LYS A 143 12.90 -12.55 -10.93
C LYS A 143 11.52 -11.89 -10.81
N ILE A 144 10.70 -11.91 -11.86
CA ILE A 144 9.31 -11.45 -11.80
C ILE A 144 8.52 -12.53 -11.05
N VAL A 145 8.18 -12.24 -9.79
CA VAL A 145 7.32 -13.06 -8.94
C VAL A 145 6.21 -12.15 -8.43
N MET A 146 5.07 -12.20 -9.10
CA MET A 146 3.86 -11.51 -8.67
C MET A 146 3.16 -12.36 -7.60
N LYS A 147 2.54 -11.73 -6.60
CA LYS A 147 1.72 -12.40 -5.58
C LYS A 147 0.53 -11.52 -5.24
N ARG A 148 -0.57 -12.14 -4.79
CA ARG A 148 -1.74 -11.45 -4.24
C ARG A 148 -1.33 -10.49 -3.12
N GLU A 149 -1.64 -9.19 -3.27
CA GLU A 149 -1.29 -8.16 -2.28
C GLU A 149 -2.39 -7.99 -1.21
N VAL A 150 -3.66 -7.97 -1.63
CA VAL A 150 -4.81 -7.57 -0.79
C VAL A 150 -6.05 -8.40 -1.17
N LEU A 151 -6.88 -8.73 -0.17
CA LEU A 151 -8.31 -9.04 -0.36
C LEU A 151 -9.16 -7.97 0.34
N ALA A 152 -10.16 -7.48 -0.38
CA ALA A 152 -11.15 -6.52 0.08
C ALA A 152 -12.54 -6.97 -0.39
N ASP A 153 -13.57 -6.64 0.40
CA ASP A 153 -14.98 -6.92 0.11
C ASP A 153 -15.63 -5.77 -0.68
N LYS A 154 -15.42 -4.54 -0.23
CA LYS A 154 -15.97 -3.31 -0.81
C LYS A 154 -14.85 -2.38 -1.27
N ALA A 155 -15.09 -1.69 -2.38
CA ALA A 155 -14.14 -0.75 -2.95
C ALA A 155 -14.82 0.40 -3.70
N ILE A 156 -14.23 1.60 -3.64
CA ILE A 156 -14.72 2.80 -4.32
C ILE A 156 -13.58 3.42 -5.10
N TRP A 157 -13.79 3.68 -6.39
CA TRP A 157 -12.86 4.42 -7.25
C TRP A 157 -13.52 5.72 -7.75
N THR A 158 -12.91 6.87 -7.45
CA THR A 158 -13.39 8.16 -7.98
C THR A 158 -12.63 8.56 -9.25
N ALA A 159 -11.36 8.13 -9.39
CA ALA A 159 -10.53 8.38 -10.56
C ALA A 159 -9.24 7.54 -10.51
N LYS A 160 -8.40 7.65 -11.56
CA LYS A 160 -7.03 7.11 -11.57
C LYS A 160 -6.26 7.57 -10.32
N LYS A 161 -5.68 6.62 -9.58
CA LYS A 161 -4.95 6.81 -8.30
C LYS A 161 -5.79 7.37 -7.14
N ARG A 162 -7.13 7.36 -7.23
CA ARG A 162 -8.06 7.84 -6.19
C ARG A 162 -9.07 6.77 -5.83
N TYR A 163 -8.80 6.02 -4.76
CA TYR A 163 -9.62 4.88 -4.35
C TYR A 163 -9.58 4.57 -2.85
N ILE A 164 -10.58 3.80 -2.41
CA ILE A 164 -10.75 3.27 -1.05
C ILE A 164 -10.98 1.76 -1.20
N LEU A 165 -10.28 0.94 -0.42
CA LEU A 165 -10.52 -0.51 -0.32
C LEU A 165 -10.77 -0.87 1.14
N ASN A 166 -11.80 -1.66 1.44
CA ASN A 166 -12.03 -2.19 2.78
C ASN A 166 -11.30 -3.53 2.94
N VAL A 167 -10.08 -3.49 3.47
CA VAL A 167 -9.14 -4.62 3.40
C VAL A 167 -9.32 -5.57 4.58
N HIS A 168 -9.65 -6.83 4.29
CA HIS A 168 -9.71 -7.89 5.30
C HIS A 168 -8.39 -8.68 5.41
N ASN A 169 -7.69 -8.89 4.29
CA ASN A 169 -6.40 -9.56 4.26
C ASN A 169 -5.37 -8.74 3.49
N SER A 170 -4.18 -8.56 4.07
CA SER A 170 -3.07 -7.82 3.46
C SER A 170 -1.81 -8.67 3.54
N GLU A 171 -1.30 -9.10 2.39
CA GLU A 171 -0.08 -9.91 2.24
C GLU A 171 -0.01 -11.17 3.14
N GLY A 172 -1.16 -11.76 3.48
CA GLY A 172 -1.26 -12.94 4.35
C GLY A 172 -1.39 -12.63 5.85
N VAL A 173 -1.55 -11.36 6.23
CA VAL A 173 -2.07 -10.94 7.55
C VAL A 173 -3.58 -10.76 7.41
N GLN A 174 -4.34 -11.54 8.18
CA GLN A 174 -5.79 -11.37 8.32
C GLN A 174 -6.03 -10.38 9.47
N TYR A 175 -6.82 -9.34 9.21
CA TYR A 175 -7.22 -8.40 10.26
C TYR A 175 -8.49 -8.90 10.98
N ALA A 176 -8.59 -8.64 12.29
CA ALA A 176 -9.80 -8.94 13.06
C ALA A 176 -10.99 -8.07 12.63
N ASN A 177 -10.74 -6.77 12.39
CA ASN A 177 -11.69 -5.83 11.82
C ASN A 177 -11.16 -5.30 10.47
N PRO A 178 -12.01 -5.11 9.44
CA PRO A 178 -11.58 -4.63 8.13
C PRO A 178 -10.91 -3.25 8.19
N LYS A 179 -9.85 -3.07 7.39
CA LYS A 179 -9.00 -1.88 7.42
C LYS A 179 -9.11 -1.09 6.12
N LYS A 180 -9.73 0.10 6.20
CA LYS A 180 -9.92 1.01 5.06
C LYS A 180 -8.56 1.55 4.55
N LYS A 181 -8.10 1.03 3.41
CA LYS A 181 -6.88 1.43 2.68
C LYS A 181 -7.23 2.54 1.69
N VAL A 182 -7.01 3.80 2.09
CA VAL A 182 -7.32 4.98 1.28
C VAL A 182 -6.10 5.50 0.53
N MET A 183 -6.26 5.76 -0.77
CA MET A 183 -5.21 6.24 -1.66
C MET A 183 -5.67 7.45 -2.48
N GLY A 184 -4.96 8.57 -2.36
CA GLY A 184 -5.10 9.74 -3.24
C GLY A 184 -6.31 10.66 -3.01
N LEU A 185 -7.25 10.30 -2.13
CA LEU A 185 -8.34 11.19 -1.70
C LEU A 185 -7.85 12.31 -0.75
N GLU A 186 -8.66 13.34 -0.60
CA GLU A 186 -8.35 14.58 0.14
C GLU A 186 -7.95 14.31 1.59
N MET A 187 -8.54 13.30 2.25
CA MET A 187 -8.25 12.95 3.64
C MET A 187 -6.80 12.51 3.93
N VAL A 188 -6.06 12.03 2.91
CA VAL A 188 -4.65 11.61 3.02
C VAL A 188 -3.68 12.66 2.45
N LYS A 189 -4.18 13.79 1.92
CA LYS A 189 -3.35 14.89 1.44
C LYS A 189 -2.99 15.80 2.60
N SER A 190 -1.70 16.14 2.74
CA SER A 190 -1.23 17.09 3.75
C SER A 190 -1.79 18.51 3.58
N SER A 191 -2.29 18.86 2.38
CA SER A 191 -2.91 20.15 2.10
C SER A 191 -4.32 20.31 2.68
N THR A 192 -5.01 19.22 3.04
CA THR A 192 -6.39 19.28 3.52
C THR A 192 -6.40 19.62 5.03
N PRO A 193 -7.28 20.52 5.51
CA PRO A 193 -7.34 20.89 6.93
C PRO A 193 -7.59 19.69 7.86
N SER A 194 -7.13 19.74 9.12
CA SER A 194 -7.24 18.65 10.10
C SER A 194 -8.68 18.18 10.27
N ALA A 195 -9.59 19.08 10.63
CA ALA A 195 -11.00 18.79 10.85
C ALA A 195 -11.65 18.11 9.63
N CYS A 196 -11.39 18.64 8.43
CA CYS A 196 -11.89 18.04 7.19
C CYS A 196 -11.32 16.64 6.94
N ARG A 197 -10.05 16.37 7.28
CA ARG A 197 -9.44 15.04 7.10
C ARG A 197 -10.03 13.99 8.05
N GLU A 198 -10.43 14.40 9.25
CA GLU A 198 -11.04 13.52 10.26
C GLU A 198 -12.50 13.23 9.93
N LYS A 199 -13.31 14.26 9.67
CA LYS A 199 -14.71 14.12 9.28
C LYS A 199 -14.90 13.38 7.95
N LEU A 200 -13.93 13.47 7.02
CA LEU A 200 -13.91 12.62 5.82
C LEU A 200 -13.64 11.13 6.13
N ARG A 201 -12.98 10.77 7.25
CA ARG A 201 -12.81 9.36 7.66
C ARG A 201 -14.10 8.80 8.21
N GLU A 202 -14.72 9.52 9.14
CA GLU A 202 -16.05 9.22 9.66
C GLU A 202 -17.06 9.06 8.50
N ALA A 203 -17.04 9.96 7.51
CA ALA A 203 -17.88 9.84 6.32
C ALA A 203 -17.62 8.57 5.48
N ILE A 204 -16.37 8.09 5.37
CA ILE A 204 -16.10 6.79 4.71
C ILE A 204 -16.67 5.65 5.54
N ASP A 205 -16.61 5.72 6.87
CA ASP A 205 -17.17 4.68 7.73
C ASP A 205 -18.69 4.58 7.51
N VAL A 206 -19.42 5.71 7.57
CA VAL A 206 -20.86 5.77 7.24
C VAL A 206 -21.18 5.24 5.82
N ILE A 207 -20.35 5.55 4.81
CA ILE A 207 -20.56 5.07 3.42
C ILE A 207 -20.37 3.55 3.28
N PHE A 208 -19.47 2.94 4.06
CA PHE A 208 -19.19 1.51 3.96
C PHE A 208 -20.10 0.65 4.85
N ASP A 209 -20.55 1.22 5.97
CA ASP A 209 -21.18 0.49 7.06
C ASP A 209 -22.69 0.82 7.22
N GLU A 210 -23.19 1.93 6.64
CA GLU A 210 -24.59 2.39 6.72
C GLU A 210 -25.23 2.65 5.33
N ASN A 211 -26.26 3.52 5.29
CA ASN A 211 -27.15 3.78 4.15
C ASN A 211 -27.04 5.22 3.62
N GLU A 212 -27.59 5.49 2.43
CA GLU A 212 -27.55 6.81 1.78
C GLU A 212 -28.12 7.95 2.67
N THR A 213 -29.23 7.69 3.37
CA THR A 213 -29.85 8.69 4.26
C THR A 213 -28.93 9.09 5.43
N ALA A 214 -28.10 8.16 5.92
CA ALA A 214 -27.17 8.43 7.02
C ALA A 214 -26.04 9.38 6.58
N ILE A 215 -25.44 9.14 5.41
CA ILE A 215 -24.40 10.03 4.88
C ILE A 215 -24.96 11.41 4.50
N GLN A 216 -26.19 11.51 4.00
CA GLN A 216 -26.85 12.80 3.78
C GLN A 216 -27.05 13.58 5.10
N SER A 217 -27.51 12.89 6.16
CA SER A 217 -27.69 13.48 7.50
C SER A 217 -26.35 13.92 8.11
N PHE A 218 -25.31 13.09 8.00
CA PHE A 218 -23.95 13.41 8.45
C PHE A 218 -23.40 14.68 7.78
N ILE A 219 -23.61 14.82 6.46
CA ILE A 219 -23.20 16.04 5.71
C ILE A 219 -23.95 17.28 6.20
N GLN A 220 -25.24 17.17 6.54
CA GLN A 220 -26.01 18.30 7.07
C GLN A 220 -25.52 18.73 8.46
N VAL A 221 -25.30 17.78 9.37
CA VAL A 221 -24.77 18.06 10.72
C VAL A 221 -23.38 18.69 10.62
N PHE A 222 -22.47 18.10 9.84
CA PHE A 222 -21.11 18.62 9.71
C PHE A 222 -21.06 20.01 9.06
N ARG A 223 -22.00 20.37 8.17
CA ARG A 223 -22.08 21.76 7.64
C ARG A 223 -22.33 22.78 8.74
N GLY A 224 -23.22 22.48 9.70
CA GLY A 224 -23.47 23.34 10.86
C GLY A 224 -22.27 23.39 11.80
N GLU A 225 -21.65 22.24 12.08
CA GLU A 225 -20.41 22.18 12.90
C GLU A 225 -19.28 23.01 12.28
N PHE A 226 -19.08 22.91 10.96
CA PHE A 226 -17.95 23.51 10.24
C PHE A 226 -17.90 25.04 10.37
N GLU A 227 -19.06 25.72 10.39
CA GLU A 227 -19.14 27.18 10.57
C GLU A 227 -18.76 27.63 11.99
N THR A 228 -18.76 26.72 12.97
CA THR A 228 -18.36 27.01 14.36
C THR A 228 -16.87 26.74 14.63
N LEU A 229 -16.14 26.10 13.70
CA LEU A 229 -14.76 25.68 13.93
C LEU A 229 -13.77 26.85 13.91
N PRO A 230 -12.67 26.79 14.70
CA PRO A 230 -11.60 27.78 14.63
C PRO A 230 -10.98 27.87 13.24
N LEU A 231 -10.67 29.09 12.79
CA LEU A 231 -10.05 29.34 11.48
C LEU A 231 -8.78 28.50 11.25
N ALA A 232 -8.00 28.23 12.29
CA ALA A 232 -6.79 27.41 12.22
C ALA A 232 -7.03 25.96 11.78
N ASP A 233 -8.17 25.36 12.16
CA ASP A 233 -8.50 23.96 11.88
C ASP A 233 -9.16 23.75 10.51
N ILE A 234 -9.67 24.82 9.92
CA ILE A 234 -10.27 24.86 8.58
C ILE A 234 -9.36 25.52 7.52
N ALA A 235 -8.28 26.20 7.93
CA ALA A 235 -7.31 26.81 7.03
C ALA A 235 -6.55 25.77 6.20
N PHE A 236 -6.23 26.12 4.94
CA PHE A 236 -5.59 25.22 3.98
C PHE A 236 -4.05 25.30 4.06
N PRO A 237 -3.35 24.33 4.68
CA PRO A 237 -1.89 24.37 4.81
C PRO A 237 -1.19 24.28 3.44
N ARG A 238 -0.37 25.29 3.12
CA ARG A 238 0.41 25.36 1.88
C ARG A 238 1.85 25.79 2.14
N GLY A 239 2.79 25.10 1.49
CA GLY A 239 4.18 25.53 1.43
C GLY A 239 4.32 26.75 0.54
N LEU A 240 4.93 27.82 1.07
CA LEU A 240 5.20 29.07 0.36
C LEU A 240 6.57 28.99 -0.33
N ASN A 241 6.58 28.67 -1.62
CA ASN A 241 7.82 28.61 -2.42
C ASN A 241 7.94 29.84 -3.33
N GLY A 242 9.13 30.44 -3.41
CA GLY A 242 9.42 31.50 -4.39
C GLY A 242 8.84 32.88 -4.08
N TYR A 243 8.41 33.15 -2.84
CA TYR A 243 7.82 34.42 -2.39
C TYR A 243 8.53 35.69 -2.90
N GLN A 244 9.87 35.72 -2.87
CA GLN A 244 10.67 36.84 -3.37
C GLN A 244 10.52 37.12 -4.89
N LYS A 245 10.09 36.13 -5.69
CA LYS A 245 9.80 36.31 -7.13
C LYS A 245 8.42 36.90 -7.41
N SER A 246 7.58 37.06 -6.39
CA SER A 246 6.22 37.60 -6.48
C SER A 246 6.06 38.95 -5.80
N LEU A 247 7.17 39.55 -5.35
CA LEU A 247 7.27 40.88 -4.74
C LEU A 247 7.87 41.93 -5.69
N ILE A 248 8.06 41.56 -6.96
CA ILE A 248 8.56 42.38 -8.07
C ILE A 248 7.54 42.28 -9.20
#